data_AF-A0A915LLS6-F1
#
_entry.id   AF-A0A915LLS6-F1
#
_cell.length_a   1.000
_cell.length_b   1.000
_cell.length_c   1.000
_cell.angle_alpha   90.00
_cell.angle_beta   90.00
_cell.angle_gamma   90.00
#
_symmetry.space_group_name_H-M   'P 1'
#
loop_
_entity.id
_entity.type
_entity.pdbx_description
1 polymer ?
#
loop_
_entity_poly.entity_id
_entity_poly.type
_entity_poly.pdbx_seq_one_letter_code
_entity_poly.pdbx_strand_id
1 'polypeptide(L)'
;MFLFVYGTLRRGFNNKNSEKLNSLSKWMGKAIVPNAKLYYIKGDEFDYPAMVLNYSGRDKDGDEVKQTCSTTSVIGDVFQLLDPESTFVWLDEYEECGPESPKPTEYLRKQIKVKLVEDENGIKIDENCWINVNTYIWNWPVENENGDLIEPVVECIESGDWLLHTNNKNK
;
A
#
# COMPACT_ATOMS: atom_id res chain seq x y z
N MET A 1 -14.06 -2.03 -11.45
CA MET A 1 -13.40 -1.21 -10.40
C MET A 1 -11.94 -1.61 -10.33
N PHE A 2 -11.03 -0.69 -10.02
CA PHE A 2 -9.61 -1.02 -9.86
C PHE A 2 -9.18 -1.00 -8.39
N LEU A 3 -8.26 -1.90 -8.05
CA LEU A 3 -7.56 -2.00 -6.78
C LEU A 3 -6.06 -1.86 -7.03
N PHE A 4 -5.37 -1.07 -6.22
CA PHE A 4 -3.93 -1.02 -6.14
C PHE A 4 -3.46 -1.74 -4.88
N VAL A 5 -2.46 -2.60 -5.01
CA VAL A 5 -1.84 -3.32 -3.90
C VAL A 5 -0.33 -3.12 -3.94
N TYR A 6 0.28 -2.86 -2.78
CA TYR A 6 1.72 -2.57 -2.65
C TYR A 6 2.46 -3.57 -1.73
N GLY A 7 1.74 -4.56 -1.17
CA GLY A 7 2.27 -5.50 -0.19
C GLY A 7 2.08 -6.97 -0.54
N THR A 8 1.69 -7.77 0.45
CA THR A 8 1.62 -9.25 0.38
C THR A 8 0.56 -9.78 -0.60
N LEU A 9 -0.36 -8.93 -1.06
CA LEU A 9 -1.34 -9.26 -2.11
C LEU A 9 -0.80 -9.07 -3.54
N ARG A 10 0.40 -8.52 -3.70
CA ARG A 10 1.00 -8.26 -5.01
C ARG A 10 1.27 -9.54 -5.80
N ARG A 11 1.37 -9.38 -7.13
CA ARG A 11 1.81 -10.45 -8.02
C ARG A 11 3.27 -10.78 -7.71
N GLY A 12 3.55 -12.04 -7.38
CA GLY A 12 4.87 -12.51 -6.94
C GLY A 12 4.88 -13.06 -5.51
N PHE A 13 3.87 -12.74 -4.70
CA PHE A 13 3.61 -13.46 -3.46
C PHE A 13 2.76 -14.71 -3.72
N ASN A 14 3.13 -15.81 -3.07
CA ASN A 14 2.42 -17.09 -3.14
C ASN A 14 1.80 -17.41 -1.77
N ASN A 15 0.77 -16.67 -1.38
CA ASN A 15 -0.01 -16.91 -0.17
C ASN A 15 -1.50 -17.04 -0.51
N LYS A 16 -2.29 -17.59 0.42
CA LYS A 16 -3.72 -17.87 0.19
C LYS A 16 -4.51 -16.62 -0.23
N ASN A 17 -4.16 -15.44 0.27
CA ASN A 17 -4.87 -14.20 -0.01
C ASN A 17 -4.48 -13.61 -1.37
N SER A 18 -3.21 -13.70 -1.77
CA SER A 18 -2.78 -13.30 -3.12
C SER A 18 -3.38 -14.24 -4.18
N GLU A 19 -3.43 -15.55 -3.92
CA GLU A 19 -4.11 -16.53 -4.79
C GLU A 19 -5.61 -16.22 -4.91
N LYS A 20 -6.29 -15.95 -3.78
CA LYS A 20 -7.70 -15.57 -3.78
C LYS A 20 -7.93 -14.28 -4.58
N LEU A 21 -7.14 -13.23 -4.35
CA LEU A 21 -7.27 -11.98 -5.11
C LEU A 21 -7.07 -12.22 -6.62
N ASN A 22 -6.08 -13.00 -7.02
CA ASN A 22 -5.83 -13.34 -8.42
C ASN A 22 -7.03 -14.06 -9.05
N SER A 23 -7.75 -14.91 -8.31
CA SER A 23 -8.96 -15.57 -8.82
C SER A 23 -10.16 -14.63 -9.00
N LEU A 24 -10.19 -13.52 -8.26
CA LEU A 24 -11.27 -12.53 -8.24
C LEU A 24 -10.98 -11.29 -9.10
N SER A 25 -9.86 -11.26 -9.80
CA SER A 25 -9.41 -10.08 -10.51
C SER A 25 -8.56 -10.38 -11.75
N LYS A 26 -8.42 -9.37 -12.61
CA LYS A 26 -7.45 -9.38 -13.71
C LYS A 26 -6.32 -8.43 -13.37
N TRP A 27 -5.07 -8.89 -13.42
CA TRP A 27 -3.91 -8.01 -13.29
C TRP A 27 -3.80 -7.10 -14.51
N MET A 28 -3.70 -5.80 -14.27
CA MET A 28 -3.67 -4.76 -15.31
C MET A 28 -2.27 -4.24 -15.60
N GLY A 29 -1.34 -4.41 -14.66
CA GLY A 29 0.00 -3.85 -14.78
C GLY A 29 0.59 -3.33 -13.47
N LYS A 30 1.81 -2.80 -13.57
CA LYS A 30 2.50 -2.14 -12.46
C LYS A 30 2.16 -0.67 -12.42
N ALA A 31 2.01 -0.14 -11.21
CA ALA A 31 1.75 1.27 -11.00
C ALA A 31 2.61 1.85 -9.87
N ILE A 32 2.66 3.18 -9.87
CA ILE A 32 3.36 3.99 -8.86
C ILE A 32 2.38 4.96 -8.22
N VAL A 33 2.42 5.03 -6.88
CA VAL A 33 1.82 6.10 -6.09
C VAL A 33 2.92 7.13 -5.81
N PRO A 34 2.93 8.31 -6.45
CA PRO A 34 3.88 9.37 -6.12
C PRO A 34 3.48 10.07 -4.82
N ASN A 35 4.44 10.77 -4.23
CA ASN A 35 4.33 11.42 -2.93
C ASN A 35 3.79 10.48 -1.86
N ALA A 36 4.36 9.28 -1.78
CA ALA A 36 4.04 8.30 -0.76
C ALA A 36 5.31 7.62 -0.28
N LYS A 37 5.26 7.12 0.96
CA LYS A 37 6.32 6.37 1.60
C LYS A 37 5.84 5.00 1.98
N LEU A 38 6.76 4.04 1.97
CA LEU A 38 6.50 2.67 2.36
C LEU A 38 7.30 2.36 3.61
N TYR A 39 6.65 1.84 4.63
CA TYR A 39 7.26 1.47 5.89
C TYR A 39 7.14 -0.03 6.12
N TYR A 40 8.14 -0.61 6.77
CA TYR A 40 8.14 -2.00 7.22
C TYR A 40 7.52 -2.07 8.62
N ILE A 41 6.43 -2.82 8.73
CA ILE A 41 5.75 -3.10 9.99
C ILE A 41 6.12 -4.51 10.43
N LYS A 42 6.59 -4.63 11.67
CA LYS A 42 6.81 -5.93 12.30
C LYS A 42 5.51 -6.41 12.93
N GLY A 43 4.89 -7.39 12.30
CA GLY A 43 3.65 -7.97 12.79
C GLY A 43 3.90 -9.14 13.76
N ASP A 44 2.86 -9.51 14.51
CA ASP A 44 2.93 -10.63 15.44
C ASP A 44 3.00 -11.99 14.72
N GLU A 45 2.21 -12.16 13.65
CA GLU A 45 2.15 -13.41 12.87
C GLU A 45 3.01 -13.35 11.60
N PHE A 46 3.01 -12.22 10.92
CA PHE A 46 3.79 -11.97 9.72
C PHE A 46 4.05 -10.48 9.57
N ASP A 47 5.16 -10.14 8.93
CA ASP A 47 5.46 -8.74 8.64
C ASP A 47 4.72 -8.24 7.40
N TYR A 48 4.45 -6.94 7.37
CA TYR A 48 3.67 -6.33 6.30
C TYR A 48 4.08 -4.87 6.06
N PRO A 49 3.76 -4.30 4.88
CA PRO A 49 4.10 -2.92 4.57
C PRO A 49 2.97 -1.93 4.90
N ALA A 50 3.35 -0.74 5.33
CA ALA A 50 2.46 0.40 5.53
C ALA A 50 2.75 1.50 4.50
N MET A 51 1.78 1.80 3.63
CA MET A 51 1.89 2.97 2.75
C MET A 51 1.29 4.20 3.43
N VAL A 52 2.12 5.21 3.64
CA VAL A 52 1.70 6.54 4.09
C VAL A 52 1.72 7.48 2.91
N LEU A 53 0.60 8.14 2.65
CA LEU A 53 0.55 9.20 1.65
C LEU A 53 1.21 10.45 2.25
N ASN A 54 2.19 11.03 1.56
CA ASN A 54 2.68 12.37 1.85
C ASN A 54 1.62 13.36 1.38
N TYR A 55 0.49 13.41 2.08
CA TYR A 55 -0.15 14.70 2.24
C TYR A 55 0.81 15.52 3.10
N SER A 56 0.92 16.82 2.83
CA SER A 56 1.35 17.78 3.85
C SER A 56 0.35 17.69 5.00
N GLY A 57 0.47 16.63 5.79
CA GLY A 57 -0.25 16.40 7.01
C GLY A 57 0.26 17.47 7.94
N ARG A 58 -0.54 18.53 8.07
CA ARG A 58 -0.43 19.37 9.23
C ARG A 58 -0.85 18.52 10.42
N ASP A 59 -0.11 18.59 11.51
CA ASP A 59 -0.60 18.08 12.78
C ASP A 59 -1.89 18.83 13.20
N LYS A 60 -2.41 18.53 14.40
CA LYS A 60 -3.64 19.16 14.91
C LYS A 60 -3.52 20.69 15.05
N ASP A 61 -2.30 21.21 15.07
CA ASP A 61 -1.96 22.61 15.30
C ASP A 61 -1.54 23.36 14.02
N GLY A 62 -1.37 22.65 12.90
CA GLY A 62 -1.07 23.26 11.61
C GLY A 62 0.36 23.09 11.12
N ASP A 63 1.22 22.38 11.86
CA ASP A 63 2.64 22.27 11.57
C ASP A 63 2.94 21.09 10.64
N GLU A 64 3.85 21.30 9.67
CA GLU A 64 4.31 20.25 8.78
C GLU A 64 4.96 19.13 9.60
N VAL A 65 4.35 17.94 9.57
CA VAL A 65 4.97 16.73 10.13
C VAL A 65 6.23 16.44 9.29
N LYS A 66 7.40 16.74 9.86
CA LYS A 66 8.69 16.43 9.26
C LYS A 66 8.87 14.91 9.22
N GLN A 67 8.58 14.30 8.07
CA GLN A 67 8.90 12.90 7.85
C GLN A 67 10.31 12.78 7.29
N THR A 68 11.16 11.98 7.94
CA THR A 68 12.62 11.94 7.67
C THR A 68 13.04 11.13 6.43
N CYS A 69 12.19 10.20 5.97
CA CYS A 69 12.52 9.30 4.84
C CYS A 69 12.54 9.99 3.46
N SER A 70 13.47 9.60 2.58
CA SER A 70 13.78 10.33 1.33
C SER A 70 12.94 9.91 0.12
N THR A 71 12.35 8.72 0.16
CA THR A 71 11.53 8.17 -0.93
C THR A 71 10.21 8.89 -1.07
N THR A 72 9.80 9.10 -2.32
CA THR A 72 8.57 9.80 -2.67
C THR A 72 7.67 8.99 -3.59
N SER A 73 7.86 7.67 -3.67
CA SER A 73 7.04 6.83 -4.55
C SER A 73 6.92 5.41 -4.01
N VAL A 74 5.71 4.85 -4.07
CA VAL A 74 5.43 3.45 -3.74
C VAL A 74 5.06 2.67 -4.98
N ILE A 75 5.68 1.52 -5.17
CA ILE A 75 5.50 0.63 -6.31
C ILE A 75 4.54 -0.50 -5.93
N GLY A 76 3.58 -0.76 -6.81
CA GLY A 76 2.60 -1.80 -6.61
C GLY A 76 2.00 -2.33 -7.91
N ASP A 77 0.96 -3.12 -7.76
CA ASP A 77 0.23 -3.77 -8.84
C ASP A 77 -1.21 -3.28 -8.87
N VAL A 78 -1.75 -3.13 -10.09
CA VAL A 78 -3.15 -2.77 -10.31
C VAL A 78 -3.93 -4.00 -10.76
N PHE A 79 -5.07 -4.21 -10.13
CA PHE A 79 -6.00 -5.27 -10.45
C PHE A 79 -7.36 -4.67 -10.82
N GLN A 80 -7.96 -5.17 -11.90
CA GLN A 80 -9.37 -4.97 -12.21
C GLN A 80 -10.18 -6.04 -11.48
N LEU A 81 -11.02 -5.63 -10.52
CA LEU A 81 -11.88 -6.54 -9.77
C LEU A 81 -13.03 -7.03 -10.65
N LEU A 82 -13.28 -8.34 -10.64
CA LEU A 82 -14.38 -8.99 -11.38
C LEU A 82 -15.72 -8.75 -10.66
N ASP A 83 -15.74 -8.87 -9.34
CA ASP A 83 -16.87 -8.53 -8.46
C ASP A 83 -16.39 -7.60 -7.34
N PRO A 84 -16.40 -6.27 -7.57
CA PRO A 84 -15.88 -5.31 -6.62
C PRO A 84 -16.56 -5.34 -5.26
N GLU A 85 -17.88 -5.56 -5.21
CA GLU A 85 -18.64 -5.46 -3.96
C GLU A 85 -18.25 -6.57 -2.99
N SER A 86 -18.30 -7.83 -3.44
CA SER A 86 -17.90 -8.97 -2.59
C SER A 86 -16.40 -8.98 -2.30
N THR A 87 -15.58 -8.57 -3.27
CA THR A 87 -14.12 -8.53 -3.07
C THR A 87 -13.73 -7.52 -2.01
N PHE A 88 -14.36 -6.34 -1.97
CA PHE A 88 -14.05 -5.35 -0.94
C PHE A 88 -14.55 -5.71 0.45
N VAL A 89 -15.69 -6.41 0.59
CA VAL A 89 -16.12 -6.91 1.90
C VAL A 89 -15.03 -7.83 2.48
N TRP A 90 -14.55 -8.78 1.68
CA TRP A 90 -13.46 -9.66 2.11
C TRP A 90 -12.15 -8.91 2.39
N LEU A 91 -11.76 -7.97 1.52
CA LEU A 91 -10.51 -7.22 1.73
C LEU A 91 -10.59 -6.30 2.97
N ASP A 92 -11.75 -5.69 3.24
CA ASP A 92 -11.94 -4.88 4.45
C ASP A 92 -11.90 -5.73 5.73
N GLU A 93 -12.38 -6.97 5.68
CA GLU A 93 -12.20 -7.94 6.77
C GLU A 93 -10.74 -8.35 6.92
N TYR A 94 -10.05 -8.65 5.81
CA TYR A 94 -8.65 -9.06 5.80
C TYR A 94 -7.68 -7.98 6.29
N GLU A 95 -7.90 -6.73 5.90
CA GLU A 95 -7.11 -5.55 6.33
C GLU A 95 -7.62 -4.98 7.67
N GLU A 96 -8.52 -5.70 8.33
CA GLU A 96 -9.15 -5.36 9.60
C GLU A 96 -9.72 -3.94 9.64
N CYS A 97 -10.25 -3.43 8.52
CA CYS A 97 -10.81 -2.09 8.41
C CYS A 97 -12.32 -2.03 8.18
N GLY A 98 -13.01 -3.17 8.30
CA GLY A 98 -14.46 -3.31 8.15
C GLY A 98 -15.30 -2.53 9.18
N PRO A 99 -16.64 -2.59 9.05
CA PRO A 99 -17.58 -1.90 9.94
C PRO A 99 -17.45 -2.31 11.41
N GLU A 100 -17.19 -3.61 11.65
CA GLU A 100 -17.10 -4.18 13.00
C GLU A 100 -15.70 -4.08 13.61
N SER A 101 -14.70 -3.59 12.86
CA SER A 101 -13.33 -3.51 13.33
C SER A 101 -13.15 -2.45 14.42
N PRO A 102 -12.38 -2.73 15.50
CA PRO A 102 -12.03 -1.75 16.51
C PRO A 102 -11.40 -0.49 15.88
N LYS A 103 -11.85 0.69 16.31
CA LYS A 103 -11.34 1.97 15.80
C LYS A 103 -10.35 2.60 16.81
N PRO A 104 -9.28 3.28 16.34
CA PRO A 104 -8.91 3.46 14.93
C PRO A 104 -8.27 2.19 14.33
N THR A 105 -8.63 1.85 13.10
CA THR A 105 -8.02 0.71 12.38
C THR A 105 -6.65 1.08 11.86
N GLU A 106 -5.77 0.10 11.68
CA GLU A 106 -4.44 0.28 11.10
C GLU A 106 -4.50 0.79 9.66
N TYR A 107 -5.43 0.23 8.88
CA TYR A 107 -5.66 0.63 7.50
C TYR A 107 -6.97 1.37 7.32
N LEU A 108 -7.01 2.21 6.29
CA LEU A 108 -8.22 2.78 5.72
C LEU A 108 -8.29 2.49 4.22
N ARG A 109 -9.44 2.01 3.74
CA ARG A 109 -9.70 1.95 2.31
C ARG A 109 -9.95 3.36 1.76
N LYS A 110 -9.21 3.75 0.73
CA LYS A 110 -9.31 5.05 0.06
C LYS A 110 -9.26 4.89 -1.46
N GLN A 111 -9.93 5.81 -2.15
CA GLN A 111 -9.76 5.97 -3.59
C GLN A 111 -8.67 7.02 -3.87
N ILE A 112 -7.68 6.66 -4.67
CA ILE A 112 -6.56 7.54 -5.07
C ILE A 112 -6.30 7.44 -6.57
N LYS A 113 -5.41 8.30 -7.08
CA LYS A 113 -4.86 8.20 -8.43
C LYS A 113 -3.46 7.62 -8.40
N VAL A 114 -3.18 6.70 -9.31
CA VAL A 114 -1.85 6.10 -9.50
C VAL A 114 -1.41 6.21 -10.95
N LYS A 115 -0.10 6.23 -11.17
CA LYS A 115 0.51 6.20 -12.51
C LYS A 115 0.71 4.77 -12.93
N LEU A 116 0.05 4.31 -13.99
CA LEU A 116 0.33 3.01 -14.59
C LEU A 116 1.61 3.14 -15.42
N VAL A 117 2.61 2.30 -15.14
CA VAL A 117 3.95 2.40 -15.77
C VAL A 117 4.29 1.21 -16.66
N GLU A 118 3.58 0.11 -16.48
CA GLU A 118 3.71 -1.12 -17.25
C GLU A 118 2.34 -1.78 -17.35
N ASP A 119 1.97 -2.31 -18.51
CA ASP A 119 0.69 -2.99 -18.72
C ASP A 119 0.75 -4.50 -18.43
N GLU A 120 -0.36 -5.19 -18.68
CA GLU A 120 -0.49 -6.64 -18.47
C GLU A 120 0.47 -7.51 -19.32
N ASN A 121 1.08 -6.93 -20.36
CA ASN A 121 2.02 -7.58 -21.27
C ASN A 121 3.48 -7.17 -21.02
N GLY A 122 3.75 -6.36 -19.99
CA GLY A 122 5.10 -5.85 -19.72
C GLY A 122 5.49 -4.65 -20.58
N ILE A 123 4.55 -4.04 -21.29
CA ILE A 123 4.81 -2.88 -22.15
C ILE A 123 4.80 -1.62 -21.28
N LYS A 124 5.86 -0.81 -21.40
CA LYS A 124 5.94 0.47 -20.71
C LYS A 124 4.83 1.42 -21.18
N ILE A 125 4.18 2.05 -20.24
CA ILE A 125 3.09 3.01 -20.49
C ILE A 125 3.62 4.43 -20.36
N ASP A 126 3.00 5.35 -21.10
CA ASP A 126 3.25 6.78 -21.00
C ASP A 126 3.12 7.29 -19.55
N GLU A 127 4.04 8.16 -19.13
CA GLU A 127 4.15 8.70 -17.77
C GLU A 127 2.94 9.50 -17.30
N ASN A 128 2.04 9.88 -18.22
CA ASN A 128 0.80 10.61 -17.95
C ASN A 128 -0.44 9.70 -17.84
N CYS A 129 -0.26 8.36 -17.86
CA CYS A 129 -1.37 7.43 -17.68
C CYS A 129 -1.75 7.31 -16.20
N TRP A 130 -2.73 8.11 -15.77
CA TRP A 130 -3.30 8.06 -14.43
C TRP A 130 -4.61 7.30 -14.41
N ILE A 131 -4.80 6.45 -13.39
CA ILE A 131 -6.04 5.71 -13.17
C ILE A 131 -6.52 5.89 -11.73
N ASN A 132 -7.84 5.91 -11.55
CA ASN A 132 -8.45 5.91 -10.22
C ASN A 132 -8.51 4.46 -9.70
N VAL A 133 -8.01 4.23 -8.48
CA VAL A 133 -7.95 2.92 -7.83
C VAL A 133 -8.42 3.03 -6.39
N ASN A 134 -8.94 1.95 -5.84
CA ASN A 134 -9.03 1.79 -4.39
C ASN A 134 -7.72 1.20 -3.88
N THR A 135 -7.32 1.54 -2.66
CA THR A 135 -6.17 0.96 -1.95
C THR A 135 -6.43 1.06 -0.45
N TYR A 136 -5.67 0.30 0.32
CA TYR A 136 -5.57 0.46 1.77
C TYR A 136 -4.41 1.41 2.07
N ILE A 137 -4.58 2.34 3.00
CA ILE A 137 -3.51 3.26 3.42
C ILE A 137 -3.32 3.15 4.93
N TRP A 138 -2.08 3.27 5.38
CA TRP A 138 -1.76 3.26 6.80
C TRP A 138 -2.36 4.49 7.48
N ASN A 139 -2.95 4.30 8.65
CA ASN A 139 -3.73 5.29 9.37
C ASN A 139 -3.09 5.74 10.68
N TRP A 140 -2.19 4.95 11.25
CA TRP A 140 -1.54 5.28 12.51
C TRP A 140 -0.29 6.16 12.31
N PRO A 141 0.13 6.92 13.32
CA PRO A 141 1.40 7.64 13.28
C PRO A 141 2.57 6.67 13.03
N VAL A 142 3.54 7.10 12.23
CA VAL A 142 4.77 6.31 11.96
C VAL A 142 6.00 6.86 12.66
N GLU A 143 6.00 8.15 12.98
CA GLU A 143 7.09 8.87 13.64
C GLU A 143 6.50 9.67 14.82
N ASN A 144 7.25 9.77 15.92
CA ASN A 144 6.90 10.63 17.05
C ASN A 144 7.36 12.08 16.80
N GLU A 145 7.13 12.98 17.77
CA GLU A 145 7.52 14.39 17.69
C GLU A 145 9.04 14.63 17.52
N ASN A 146 9.87 13.66 17.91
CA ASN A 146 11.33 13.72 17.76
C ASN A 146 11.81 13.13 16.41
N GLY A 147 10.90 12.58 15.61
CA GLY A 147 11.21 11.89 14.35
C GLY A 147 11.64 10.43 14.53
N ASP A 148 11.50 9.85 15.73
CA ASP A 148 11.76 8.43 15.95
C ASP A 148 10.57 7.59 15.49
N LEU A 149 10.85 6.44 14.89
CA LEU A 149 9.81 5.51 14.47
C LEU A 149 9.04 4.95 15.68
N ILE A 150 7.72 4.86 15.53
CA ILE A 150 6.82 4.33 16.56
C ILE A 150 6.58 2.85 16.30
N GLU A 151 6.81 2.00 17.29
CA GLU A 151 6.44 0.57 17.19
C GLU A 151 4.96 0.42 16.79
N PRO A 152 4.61 -0.48 15.85
CA PRO A 152 5.44 -1.55 15.29
C PRO A 152 6.26 -1.19 14.03
N VAL A 153 6.39 0.10 13.69
CA VAL A 153 7.14 0.56 12.51
C VAL A 153 8.64 0.40 12.77
N VAL A 154 9.33 -0.31 11.89
CA VAL A 154 10.75 -0.65 12.07
C VAL A 154 11.68 0.21 11.21
N GLU A 155 11.32 0.42 9.94
CA GLU A 155 12.14 1.21 9.00
C GLU A 155 11.29 1.76 7.85
N CYS A 156 11.76 2.85 7.23
CA CYS A 156 11.28 3.24 5.91
C CYS A 156 11.96 2.39 4.84
N ILE A 157 11.18 1.92 3.87
CA ILE A 157 11.66 1.12 2.74
C ILE A 157 12.03 2.09 1.61
N GLU A 158 13.30 2.44 1.53
CA GLU A 158 13.79 3.47 0.59
C GLU A 158 13.54 3.12 -0.90
N SER A 159 13.40 1.84 -1.24
CA SER A 159 13.02 1.46 -2.61
C SER A 159 11.57 1.80 -2.97
N GLY A 160 10.70 1.99 -1.97
CA GLY A 160 9.25 2.06 -2.17
C GLY A 160 8.63 0.75 -2.68
N ASP A 161 9.38 -0.36 -2.70
CA ASP A 161 8.97 -1.63 -3.27
C ASP A 161 9.11 -2.76 -2.24
N TRP A 162 7.97 -3.24 -1.74
CA TRP A 162 7.90 -4.35 -0.80
C TRP A 162 8.52 -5.64 -1.33
N LEU A 163 8.33 -5.98 -2.60
CA LEU A 163 8.90 -7.19 -3.20
C LEU A 163 10.42 -7.13 -3.19
N LEU A 164 10.99 -5.97 -3.52
CA LEU A 164 12.43 -5.78 -3.49
C LEU A 164 12.98 -5.87 -2.06
N HIS A 165 12.25 -5.31 -1.09
CA HIS A 165 12.60 -5.37 0.34
C HIS A 165 12.69 -6.82 0.85
N THR A 166 11.64 -7.61 0.61
CA THR A 166 11.58 -9.00 1.08
C THR A 166 12.60 -9.90 0.39
N ASN A 167 12.90 -9.66 -0.89
CA ASN A 167 13.89 -10.46 -1.62
C ASN A 167 15.33 -10.21 -1.14
N ASN A 168 15.63 -9.01 -0.65
CA ASN A 168 16.97 -8.69 -0.13
C ASN A 168 17.20 -9.24 1.28
N LYS A 169 16.15 -9.41 2.11
CA LYS A 169 16.26 -10.01 3.45
C LYS A 169 16.42 -11.54 3.44
N ASN A 170 16.08 -12.20 2.32
CA ASN A 170 16.21 -13.65 2.15
C ASN A 170 17.56 -14.09 1.54
N LYS A 171 18.55 -13.19 1.45
CA LYS A 171 19.92 -13.47 0.99
C LYS A 171 20.90 -13.36 2.14
#